data_AF-A0A936SM05-F1
#
_entry.id   AF-A0A936SM05-F1
#
_cell.length_a   1.000
_cell.length_b   1.000
_cell.length_c   1.000
_cell.angle_alpha   90.00
_cell.angle_beta   90.00
_cell.angle_gamma   90.00
#
_symmetry.space_group_name_H-M   'P 1'
#
loop_
_entity.id
_entity.type
_entity.pdbx_description
1 polymer ?
#
loop_
_entity_poly.entity_id
_entity_poly.type
_entity_poly.pdbx_seq_one_letter_code
_entity_poly.pdbx_strand_id
1 'polypeptide(L)'
;MYVRNRLKLEKGKPFSRLAVLLAHSAAVIIAAVLAYTNGTSILVALVMIFLLYRAANGLSPNRRKLKAMKIGILEVVYGVVTVLAIIIGYYSGI
;
A
#
# COMPACT_ATOMS: atom_id res chain seq x y z
N MET A 1 -4.80 -8.05 -0.77
CA MET A 1 -4.20 -8.83 0.35
C MET A 1 -4.26 -8.12 1.71
N TYR A 2 -3.96 -6.80 1.79
CA TYR A 2 -3.93 -6.04 3.05
C TYR A 2 -5.29 -5.97 3.77
N VAL A 3 -6.36 -5.50 3.13
CA VAL A 3 -7.68 -5.38 3.80
C VAL A 3 -8.23 -6.69 4.32
N ARG A 4 -8.08 -7.79 3.57
CA ARG A 4 -8.52 -9.11 4.04
C ARG A 4 -7.79 -9.52 5.32
N ASN A 5 -6.48 -9.31 5.40
CA ASN A 5 -5.70 -9.62 6.61
C ASN A 5 -6.02 -8.63 7.74
N ARG A 6 -6.25 -7.35 7.45
CA ARG A 6 -6.66 -6.36 8.44
C ARG A 6 -8.06 -6.67 9.01
N LEU A 7 -9.01 -7.11 8.21
CA LEU A 7 -10.33 -7.52 8.69
C LEU A 7 -10.27 -8.80 9.52
N LYS A 8 -9.43 -9.79 9.13
CA LYS A 8 -9.18 -10.98 9.94
C LYS A 8 -8.59 -10.60 11.31
N LEU A 9 -7.64 -9.68 11.30
CA LEU A 9 -6.99 -9.14 12.48
C LEU A 9 -7.96 -8.45 13.46
N GLU A 10 -8.84 -7.58 12.96
CA GLU A 10 -9.87 -6.93 13.79
C GLU A 10 -10.92 -7.94 14.29
N LYS A 11 -11.11 -9.06 13.58
CA LYS A 11 -12.01 -10.17 13.97
C LYS A 11 -11.31 -11.25 14.81
N GLY A 12 -10.05 -11.05 15.21
CA GLY A 12 -9.27 -12.04 16.00
C GLY A 12 -8.94 -13.35 15.26
N LYS A 13 -9.11 -13.39 13.93
CA LYS A 13 -8.83 -14.57 13.10
C LYS A 13 -7.35 -14.65 12.74
N PRO A 14 -6.81 -15.86 12.50
CA PRO A 14 -5.43 -16.02 12.04
C PRO A 14 -5.21 -15.23 10.74
N PHE A 15 -4.15 -14.45 10.72
CA PHE A 15 -3.79 -13.56 9.62
C PHE A 15 -2.27 -13.65 9.42
N SER A 16 -1.80 -13.36 8.20
CA SER A 16 -0.37 -13.38 7.91
C SER A 16 0.11 -11.96 7.66
N ARG A 17 0.81 -11.39 8.65
CA ARG A 17 1.50 -10.10 8.51
C ARG A 17 2.63 -10.21 7.48
N LEU A 18 3.38 -11.30 7.55
CA LEU A 18 4.59 -11.52 6.77
C LEU A 18 4.28 -11.63 5.27
N ALA A 19 3.20 -12.33 4.90
CA ALA A 19 2.75 -12.40 3.51
C ALA A 19 2.34 -11.03 2.94
N VAL A 20 1.70 -10.18 3.75
CA VAL A 20 1.33 -8.82 3.31
C VAL A 20 2.56 -7.95 3.12
N LEU A 21 3.52 -8.00 4.06
CA LEU A 21 4.75 -7.23 3.97
C LEU A 21 5.59 -7.65 2.77
N LEU A 22 5.81 -8.96 2.56
CA LEU A 22 6.55 -9.46 1.41
C LEU A 22 5.93 -9.01 0.08
N ALA A 23 4.61 -9.08 -0.05
CA ALA A 23 3.92 -8.64 -1.26
C ALA A 23 4.11 -7.12 -1.51
N HIS A 24 4.04 -6.29 -0.47
CA HIS A 24 4.26 -4.84 -0.62
C HIS A 24 5.73 -4.52 -0.89
N SER A 25 6.67 -5.22 -0.24
CA SER A 25 8.11 -5.06 -0.50
C SER A 25 8.46 -5.45 -1.94
N ALA A 26 7.94 -6.57 -2.44
CA ALA A 26 8.12 -6.96 -3.83
C ALA A 26 7.56 -5.90 -4.79
N ALA A 27 6.38 -5.35 -4.49
CA ALA A 27 5.77 -4.31 -5.32
C ALA A 27 6.58 -3.00 -5.31
N VAL A 28 7.19 -2.63 -4.18
CA VAL A 28 8.14 -1.50 -4.10
C VAL A 28 9.38 -1.76 -4.95
N ILE A 29 9.97 -2.95 -4.86
CA ILE A 29 11.17 -3.31 -5.64
C ILE A 29 10.85 -3.24 -7.15
N ILE A 30 9.74 -3.81 -7.58
CA ILE A 30 9.31 -3.76 -8.99
C ILE A 30 9.09 -2.31 -9.44
N ALA A 31 8.42 -1.49 -8.64
CA ALA A 31 8.20 -0.08 -8.97
C ALA A 31 9.52 0.71 -9.03
N ALA A 32 10.46 0.43 -8.13
CA ALA A 32 11.78 1.07 -8.14
C ALA A 32 12.61 0.67 -9.37
N VAL A 33 12.59 -0.60 -9.76
CA VAL A 33 13.26 -1.08 -10.99
C VAL A 33 12.63 -0.42 -12.22
N LEU A 34 11.29 -0.38 -12.31
CA LEU A 34 10.61 0.29 -13.42
C LEU A 34 10.93 1.78 -13.49
N ALA A 35 11.03 2.46 -12.34
CA ALA A 35 11.41 3.87 -12.30
C ALA A 35 12.87 4.06 -12.76
N TYR A 36 13.78 3.18 -12.34
CA TYR A 36 15.18 3.22 -12.77
C TYR A 36 15.36 3.00 -14.28
N THR A 37 14.51 2.16 -14.89
CA THR A 37 14.51 1.92 -16.34
C THR A 37 13.67 2.91 -17.13
N ASN A 38 13.18 4.01 -16.52
CA ASN A 38 12.25 4.99 -17.13
C ASN A 38 10.93 4.38 -17.65
N GLY A 39 10.55 3.20 -17.16
CA GLY A 39 9.28 2.55 -17.50
C GLY A 39 8.09 3.09 -16.69
N THR A 40 8.36 3.80 -15.59
CA THR A 40 7.35 4.51 -14.80
C THR A 40 7.96 5.71 -14.09
N SER A 41 7.10 6.54 -13.53
CA SER A 41 7.50 7.72 -12.75
C SER A 41 8.11 7.34 -11.40
N ILE A 42 9.11 8.08 -10.93
CA ILE A 42 9.64 7.89 -9.57
C ILE A 42 8.58 8.12 -8.49
N LEU A 43 7.55 8.89 -8.81
CA LEU A 43 6.41 9.15 -7.94
C LEU A 43 5.64 7.86 -7.63
N VAL A 44 5.62 6.90 -8.57
CA VAL A 44 5.03 5.57 -8.37
C VAL A 44 5.81 4.79 -7.33
N ALA A 45 7.14 4.79 -7.38
CA ALA A 45 7.98 4.13 -6.38
C ALA A 45 7.73 4.73 -4.97
N LEU A 46 7.64 6.06 -4.86
CA LEU A 46 7.34 6.74 -3.60
C LEU A 46 5.97 6.36 -3.02
N VAL A 47 4.92 6.31 -3.85
CA VAL A 47 3.60 5.89 -3.39
C VAL A 47 3.59 4.42 -2.95
N MET A 48 4.30 3.55 -3.65
CA MET A 48 4.41 2.14 -3.26
C MET A 48 5.12 1.98 -1.90
N ILE A 49 6.16 2.77 -1.65
CA ILE A 49 6.83 2.83 -0.34
C ILE A 49 5.85 3.28 0.75
N PHE A 50 5.07 4.32 0.47
CA PHE A 50 4.05 4.80 1.40
C PHE A 50 3.00 3.72 1.71
N LEU A 51 2.53 2.97 0.72
CA LEU A 51 1.60 1.86 0.92
C LEU A 51 2.22 0.72 1.75
N LEU A 52 3.50 0.41 1.57
CA LEU A 52 4.23 -0.55 2.40
C LEU A 52 4.29 -0.09 3.86
N TYR A 53 4.66 1.16 4.11
CA TYR A 53 4.68 1.76 5.44
C TYR A 53 3.29 1.70 6.11
N ARG A 54 2.24 2.05 5.36
CA ARG A 54 0.84 1.94 5.82
C ARG A 54 0.47 0.51 6.17
N ALA A 55 0.87 -0.47 5.36
CA ALA A 55 0.62 -1.88 5.64
C ALA A 55 1.34 -2.35 6.91
N ALA A 56 2.60 -1.95 7.10
CA ALA A 56 3.40 -2.27 8.28
C ALA A 56 2.79 -1.71 9.57
N ASN A 57 2.34 -0.46 9.55
CA ASN A 57 1.65 0.18 10.67
C ASN A 57 0.26 -0.40 10.91
N GLY A 58 -0.49 -0.67 9.85
CA GLY A 58 -1.84 -1.20 9.95
C GLY A 58 -1.92 -2.62 10.53
N LEU A 59 -0.88 -3.42 10.33
CA LEU A 59 -0.76 -4.78 10.88
C LEU A 59 0.11 -4.84 12.16
N SER A 60 0.60 -3.71 12.65
CA SER A 60 1.40 -3.61 13.88
C SER A 60 0.56 -4.00 15.12
N PRO A 61 1.19 -4.52 16.20
CA PRO A 61 0.52 -4.67 17.49
C PRO A 61 0.06 -3.33 18.08
N ASN A 62 0.76 -2.22 17.80
CA ASN A 62 0.40 -0.88 18.29
C ASN A 62 -0.61 -0.14 17.38
N ARG A 63 -1.39 -0.89 16.61
CA ARG A 63 -2.33 -0.33 15.64
C ARG A 63 -3.54 0.31 16.31
N ARG A 64 -4.04 1.40 15.73
CA ARG A 64 -5.33 1.99 16.11
C ARG A 64 -6.46 1.06 15.65
N LYS A 65 -7.30 0.60 16.58
CA LYS A 65 -8.52 -0.17 16.27
C LYS A 65 -9.47 0.71 15.47
N LEU A 66 -9.90 0.24 14.30
CA LEU A 66 -10.77 0.99 13.39
C LEU A 66 -11.94 0.11 12.95
N LYS A 67 -13.13 0.69 12.81
CA LYS A 67 -14.29 0.00 12.24
C LYS A 67 -13.98 -0.44 10.81
N ALA A 68 -14.48 -1.62 10.42
CA ALA A 68 -14.31 -2.17 9.07
C ALA A 68 -14.68 -1.18 7.95
N MET A 69 -15.76 -0.41 8.15
CA MET A 69 -16.20 0.63 7.21
C MET A 69 -15.13 1.72 7.00
N LYS A 70 -14.49 2.21 8.08
CA LYS A 70 -13.42 3.21 7.96
C LYS A 70 -12.20 2.66 7.22
N ILE A 71 -11.88 1.38 7.43
CA ILE A 71 -10.79 0.69 6.72
C ILE A 71 -11.11 0.63 5.22
N GLY A 72 -12.36 0.32 4.84
CA GLY A 72 -12.80 0.31 3.45
C GLY A 72 -12.69 1.68 2.77
N ILE A 73 -13.22 2.73 3.41
CA ILE A 73 -13.15 4.12 2.88
C ILE A 73 -11.69 4.55 2.69
N LEU A 74 -10.84 4.31 3.69
CA LEU A 74 -9.42 4.63 3.58
C LEU A 74 -8.78 3.90 2.39
N GLU A 75 -9.09 2.63 2.17
CA GLU A 75 -8.53 1.90 1.02
C GLU A 75 -8.91 2.53 -0.31
N VAL A 76 -10.16 3.00 -0.47
CA VAL A 76 -10.59 3.75 -1.66
C VAL A 76 -9.81 5.05 -1.81
N VAL A 77 -9.70 5.86 -0.74
CA VAL A 77 -8.95 7.12 -0.77
C VAL A 77 -7.50 6.90 -1.17
N TYR A 78 -6.83 5.93 -0.56
CA TYR A 78 -5.45 5.60 -0.91
C TYR A 78 -5.31 5.05 -2.33
N GLY A 79 -6.28 4.28 -2.82
CA GLY A 79 -6.33 3.84 -4.21
C GLY A 79 -6.42 5.02 -5.17
N VAL A 80 -7.32 5.97 -4.91
CA VAL A 80 -7.47 7.20 -5.70
C VAL A 80 -6.19 8.02 -5.69
N VAL A 81 -5.59 8.25 -4.53
CA VAL A 81 -4.31 8.97 -4.41
C VAL A 81 -3.20 8.26 -5.20
N THR A 82 -3.17 6.93 -5.19
CA THR A 82 -2.18 6.15 -5.94
C THR A 82 -2.35 6.34 -7.45
N VAL A 83 -3.58 6.26 -7.94
CA VAL A 83 -3.89 6.48 -9.36
C VAL A 83 -3.55 7.92 -9.77
N LEU A 84 -3.91 8.91 -8.95
CA LEU A 84 -3.58 10.31 -9.21
C LEU A 84 -2.06 10.54 -9.27
N ALA A 85 -1.29 9.94 -8.36
CA ALA A 85 0.17 10.03 -8.39
C ALA A 85 0.77 9.40 -9.65
N ILE A 86 0.24 8.27 -10.11
CA ILE A 86 0.69 7.65 -11.37
C ILE A 86 0.40 8.60 -12.56
N ILE A 87 -0.81 9.16 -12.63
CA ILE A 87 -1.22 10.08 -13.70
C ILE A 87 -0.33 11.33 -13.67
N ILE A 88 -0.18 11.96 -12.50
CA ILE A 88 0.63 13.17 -12.35
C ILE A 88 2.08 12.90 -12.70
N GLY A 89 2.65 11.79 -12.23
CA GLY A 89 4.01 11.39 -12.57
C GLY A 89 4.20 11.23 -14.07
N TYR A 90 3.29 10.50 -14.72
CA TYR A 90 3.32 10.31 -16.17
C TYR A 90 3.27 11.62 -16.96
N TYR A 91 2.36 12.54 -16.61
CA TYR A 91 2.23 13.83 -17.30
C TYR A 91 3.33 14.84 -16.96
N SER A 92 3.93 14.74 -15.77
CA SER A 92 4.98 15.66 -15.33
C SER A 92 6.37 15.25 -15.84
N GLY A 93 6.51 14.06 -16.43
CA GLY A 93 7.78 13.52 -16.94
C GLY A 93 8.81 13.21 -15.85
N ILE A 94 8.34 13.04 -14.61
CA ILE A 94 9.13 12.64 -13.42
C ILE A 94 8.86 11.16 -13.18
#